data_AF-A0AAV3QRF8-F1
#
_entry.id   AF-A0AAV3QRF8-F1
#
_cell.length_a   1.000
_cell.length_b   1.000
_cell.length_c   1.000
_cell.angle_alpha   90.00
_cell.angle_beta   90.00
_cell.angle_gamma   90.00
#
_symmetry.space_group_name_H-M   'P 1'
#
loop_
_entity.id
_entity.type
_entity.pdbx_description
1 polymer ?
#
loop_
_entity_poly.entity_id
_entity_poly.type
_entity_poly.pdbx_seq_one_letter_code
_entity_poly.pdbx_strand_id
1 'polypeptide(L)' 'MFKEGFPVDLGENEDRLDWFGGNTFQASKDWHTLREDPECVRWWKPIWFKGQVPTYGFIEWLVCLKRLPMKDRLKD' A
#
# COMPACT_ATOMS: atom_id res chain seq x y z
N MET A 1 25.08 -20.16 15.01
CA MET A 1 24.42 -21.33 14.40
C MET A 1 23.09 -20.84 13.86
N PHE A 2 23.08 -20.38 12.61
CA PHE A 2 21.89 -19.86 11.95
C PHE A 2 20.96 -21.05 11.70
N LYS A 3 19.81 -21.10 12.38
CA LYS A 3 18.83 -22.14 12.11
C LYS A 3 18.31 -21.94 10.69
N GLU A 4 18.35 -23.04 9.96
CA GLU A 4 17.95 -23.20 8.57
C GLU A 4 16.67 -22.42 8.29
N GLY A 5 16.67 -21.68 7.17
CA GLY A 5 15.53 -20.89 6.74
C GLY A 5 14.29 -21.76 6.71
N PHE A 6 13.25 -21.33 7.43
CA PHE A 6 11.93 -21.92 7.31
C PHE A 6 11.55 -21.88 5.83
N PRO A 7 11.15 -23.00 5.21
CA PRO A 7 10.60 -22.96 3.86
C PRO A 7 9.30 -22.16 3.93
N VAL A 8 9.38 -20.88 3.55
CA VAL A 8 8.18 -20.08 3.30
C VAL A 8 7.64 -20.62 2.00
N ASP A 9 6.66 -21.51 2.10
CA ASP A 9 5.88 -21.98 0.95
C ASP A 9 5.01 -20.81 0.49
N LEU A 10 5.58 -19.99 -0.39
CA LEU A 10 4.85 -18.96 -1.13
C LEU A 10 3.99 -19.69 -2.16
N GLY A 11 2.91 -20.32 -1.70
CA GLY A 11 1.93 -20.94 -2.59
C GLY A 11 1.42 -19.93 -3.63
N GLU A 12 0.82 -20.41 -4.71
CA GLU A 12 0.36 -19.60 -5.86
C GLU A 12 -0.55 -18.41 -5.52
N ASN A 13 -1.04 -18.31 -4.27
CA ASN A 13 -1.71 -17.14 -3.72
C ASN A 13 -0.77 -16.43 -2.74
N GLU A 14 -0.11 -15.38 -3.22
CA GLU A 14 1.03 -14.63 -2.64
C GLU A 14 0.85 -14.08 -1.19
N ASP A 15 -0.31 -14.31 -0.55
CA ASP A 15 -0.73 -13.63 0.69
C ASP A 15 -1.15 -14.56 1.83
N ARG A 16 -1.01 -15.89 1.67
CA ARG A 16 -1.37 -16.89 2.69
C ARG A 16 -0.12 -17.37 3.44
N LEU A 17 -0.09 -17.11 4.75
CA LEU A 17 0.95 -17.61 5.65
C LEU A 17 0.33 -18.61 6.62
N ASP A 18 0.71 -19.88 6.52
CA ASP A 18 0.26 -20.89 7.47
C ASP A 18 1.22 -20.95 8.67
N TRP A 19 0.73 -20.61 9.86
CA TRP A 19 1.50 -20.72 11.10
C TRP A 19 1.61 -22.20 11.53
N PHE A 20 2.79 -22.60 11.99
CA PHE A 20 3.01 -23.90 12.62
C PHE A 20 2.13 -24.03 13.87
N GLY A 21 1.02 -24.76 13.74
CA GLY A 21 -0.04 -24.80 14.75
C GLY A 21 -1.47 -24.76 14.18
N GLY A 22 -1.62 -24.60 12.86
CA GLY A 22 -2.90 -24.74 12.16
C GLY A 22 -3.68 -23.44 11.96
N ASN A 23 -3.08 -22.29 12.29
CA ASN A 23 -3.68 -20.98 12.03
C ASN A 23 -3.19 -20.44 10.69
N THR A 24 -4.11 -20.24 9.75
CA THR A 24 -3.83 -19.51 8.52
C THR A 24 -3.93 -18.02 8.79
N PHE A 25 -2.83 -17.31 8.57
CA PHE A 25 -2.76 -15.85 8.56
C PHE A 25 -2.83 -15.34 7.13
N GLN A 26 -3.60 -14.28 6.94
CA GLN A 26 -3.76 -13.66 5.64
C GLN A 26 -3.54 -12.17 5.79
N ALA A 27 -2.39 -11.69 5.31
CA ALA A 27 -1.97 -10.31 5.47
C ALA A 27 -3.01 -9.33 4.94
N SER A 28 -3.66 -9.64 3.81
CA SER A 28 -4.78 -8.86 3.27
C SER A 28 -5.97 -8.73 4.23
N LYS A 29 -6.39 -9.81 4.89
CA LYS A 29 -7.52 -9.76 5.84
C LYS A 29 -7.21 -8.92 7.06
N ASP A 30 -6.01 -9.08 7.61
CA ASP A 30 -5.58 -8.32 8.78
C ASP A 30 -5.35 -6.85 8.42
N TRP A 31 -4.84 -6.56 7.22
CA TRP A 31 -4.72 -5.20 6.71
C TRP A 31 -6.07 -4.49 6.60
N HIS A 32 -7.12 -5.18 6.16
CA HIS A 32 -8.47 -4.64 6.16
C HIS A 32 -9.04 -4.39 7.56
N THR A 33 -8.57 -5.12 8.57
CA THR A 33 -8.98 -4.90 9.97
C THR A 33 -8.24 -3.72 10.59
N LEU A 34 -6.98 -3.51 10.22
CA LEU A 34 -6.14 -2.42 10.73
C LEU A 34 -6.50 -1.05 10.12
N ARG A 35 -6.96 -1.04 8.87
CA ARG A 35 -7.27 0.22 8.16
C ARG A 35 -8.75 0.56 8.30
N GLU A 36 -9.03 1.83 8.58
CA GLU A 36 -10.38 2.38 8.39
C GLU A 36 -10.68 2.47 6.89
N ASP A 37 -11.91 2.11 6.49
CA ASP A 37 -12.28 2.16 5.08
C ASP A 37 -12.25 3.62 4.58
N PRO A 38 -11.35 3.95 3.64
CA PRO A 38 -11.19 5.32 3.19
C PRO A 38 -12.39 5.70 2.32
N GLU A 39 -12.86 6.93 2.49
CA GLU A 39 -13.87 7.49 1.60
C GLU A 39 -13.41 7.41 0.14
N CYS A 40 -14.33 7.06 -0.76
CA CYS A 40 -14.05 7.01 -2.19
C CYS A 40 -13.84 8.42 -2.75
N VAL A 41 -12.58 8.86 -2.76
CA VAL A 41 -12.16 10.18 -3.23
C VAL A 41 -12.07 10.26 -4.75
N ARG A 42 -12.73 11.23 -5.38
CA ARG A 42 -12.76 11.32 -6.86
C ARG A 42 -11.38 11.46 -7.52
N TRP A 43 -10.38 11.95 -6.78
CA TRP A 43 -9.02 12.15 -7.27
C TRP A 43 -8.19 10.85 -7.37
N TRP A 44 -8.61 9.72 -6.80
CA TRP A 44 -7.74 8.52 -6.80
C TRP A 44 -7.54 7.93 -8.20
N LYS A 45 -8.54 8.02 -9.09
CA LYS A 45 -8.51 7.43 -10.43
C LYS A 45 -7.42 8.02 -11.34
N PRO A 46 -7.31 9.36 -11.50
CA PRO A 46 -6.23 9.94 -12.31
C PRO A 46 -4.84 9.67 -11.70
N ILE A 47 -4.75 9.47 -10.39
CA ILE A 47 -3.47 9.21 -9.70
C ILE A 47 -3.06 7.74 -9.81
N TRP A 48 -3.98 6.77 -9.78
CA TRP A 48 -3.65 5.34 -9.70
C TRP A 48 -4.10 4.53 -10.93
N PHE A 49 -3.86 5.04 -12.14
CA PHE A 49 -4.20 4.31 -13.38
C PHE A 49 -3.10 3.33 -13.82
N LYS A 50 -3.49 2.33 -14.60
CA LYS A 50 -2.56 1.32 -15.13
C LYS A 50 -1.65 1.95 -16.19
N GLY A 51 -0.34 1.90 -15.97
CA GLY A 51 0.66 2.50 -16.86
C GLY A 51 1.17 3.88 -16.42
N GLN A 52 0.77 4.34 -15.23
CA GLN A 52 1.38 5.53 -14.65
C GLN A 52 2.85 5.31 -14.28
N VAL A 53 3.63 6.38 -14.26
CA VAL A 53 4.96 6.37 -13.65
C VAL A 53 4.80 6.73 -12.16
N PRO A 54 5.23 5.86 -11.22
CA PRO A 54 4.99 6.05 -9.79
C PRO A 54 5.45 7.42 -9.25
N THR A 55 6.54 7.97 -9.80
CA THR A 55 7.08 9.27 -9.42
C THR A 55 6.07 10.41 -9.63
N TYR A 56 5.36 10.42 -10.77
CA TYR A 56 4.39 11.48 -11.06
C TYR A 56 3.11 11.30 -10.25
N GLY A 57 2.65 10.07 -10.05
CA GLY A 57 1.49 9.77 -9.20
C GLY A 57 1.69 10.22 -7.75
N PHE A 58 2.90 10.05 -7.20
CA PHE A 58 3.21 10.53 -5.85
C PHE A 58 3.12 12.07 -5.74
N ILE A 59 3.65 12.80 -6.71
CA ILE A 59 3.58 14.27 -6.72
C ILE A 59 2.12 14.72 -6.88
N GLU A 60 1.37 14.12 -7.81
CA GLU A 60 -0.05 14.43 -8.04
C GLU A 60 -0.89 14.15 -6.80
N TRP A 61 -0.63 13.04 -6.10
CA TRP A 61 -1.24 12.73 -4.81
C TRP A 61 -0.98 13.83 -3.76
N LEU A 62 0.26 14.30 -3.64
CA LEU A 62 0.60 15.40 -2.75
C LEU A 62 -0.08 16.72 -3.15
N VAL A 63 -0.23 17.00 -4.46
CA VAL A 63 -0.98 18.16 -4.97
C VAL A 63 -2.46 18.07 -4.56
N CYS A 64 -3.11 16.92 -4.81
CA CYS A 64 -4.52 16.71 -4.44
C CYS A 64 -4.74 16.86 -2.94
N LEU A 65 -3.77 16.46 -2.12
CA LEU A 65 -3.80 16.61 -0.67
C LEU A 65 -3.37 18.00 -0.18
N LYS A 66 -2.99 18.93 -1.06
CA LYS A 66 -2.42 20.24 -0.73
C LYS A 66 -1.21 20.14 0.22
N ARG A 67 -0.43 19.07 0.12
CA ARG A 67 0.73 18.77 0.98
C ARG A 67 2.06 19.24 0.40
N LEU A 68 2.05 19.92 -0.75
CA LEU A 68 3.26 20.52 -1.31
C LEU A 68 3.53 21.88 -0.68
N PRO A 69 4.66 22.07 0.04
CA PRO A 69 5.03 23.33 0.68
C PRO A 69 5.40 24.43 -0.33
N MET A 70 5.35 24.14 -1.63
CA MET A 70 5.78 25.05 -2.69
C MET A 70 4.78 26.18 -2.95
N LYS A 71 3.47 25.97 -2.69
CA LYS A 71 2.45 27.03 -2.89
C LYS A 71 2.54 28.18 -1.89
N ASP A 72 2.96 27.93 -0.65
CA ASP A 72 3.06 28.98 0.37
C ASP A 72 4.27 29.91 0.17
N ARG A 73 5.23 29.50 -0.68
CA ARG A 73 6.46 30.26 -0.96
C ARG A 73 6.35 31.16 -2.19
N LEU A 74 5.35 30.95 -3.04
CA LEU A 74 5.02 31.85 -4.14
C LEU A 74 4.18 33.01 -3.59
N LYS A 75 4.82 33.90 -2.81
CA LYS A 75 4.28 35.23 -2.55
C LYS A 75 4.62 36.10 -3.75
N ASP A 76 3.63 36.86 -4.24
CA ASP A 76 3.77 37.85 -5.31
C ASP A 76 4.85 38.91 -5.02
#